data_AF-A0AAU6TQ13-F1
#
_entry.id   AF-A0AAU6TQ13-F1
#
_cell.length_a   1.000
_cell.length_b   1.000
_cell.length_c   1.000
_cell.angle_alpha   90.00
_cell.angle_beta   90.00
_cell.angle_gamma   90.00
#
_symmetry.space_group_name_H-M   'P 1'
#
loop_
_entity.id
_entity.type
_entity.pdbx_description
1 polymer ?
#
loop_
_entity_poly.entity_id
_entity_poly.type
_entity_poly.pdbx_seq_one_letter_code
_entity_poly.pdbx_strand_id
1 'polypeptide(L)' 'MSASMADMPDDGYKTMVCAESTRINRPMAPQGDKPSHLSVRIRLNPKIS' A
#
# COMPACT_ATOMS: atom_id res chain seq x y z
N MET A 1 18.82 5.87 2.46
CA MET A 1 17.44 5.44 2.76
C MET A 1 17.34 3.92 2.67
N SER A 2 17.56 3.32 1.50
CA SER A 2 17.67 1.85 1.37
C SER A 2 18.94 1.27 2.01
N ALA A 3 20.12 1.86 1.76
CA ALA A 3 21.41 1.42 2.31
C ALA A 3 21.56 1.50 3.85
N SER A 4 20.54 2.01 4.54
CA SER A 4 20.49 2.08 6.01
C SER A 4 19.45 1.13 6.61
N MET A 5 18.74 0.37 5.77
CA MET A 5 17.73 -0.62 6.17
C MET A 5 18.37 -2.01 6.10
N ALA A 6 18.54 -2.67 7.24
CA ALA A 6 19.25 -3.95 7.31
C ALA A 6 18.57 -5.09 6.52
N ASP A 7 17.29 -4.93 6.20
CA ASP A 7 16.43 -5.89 5.50
C ASP A 7 16.17 -5.53 4.03
N MET A 8 16.81 -4.48 3.50
CA MET A 8 16.66 -4.06 2.11
C MET A 8 18.04 -3.94 1.44
N PRO A 9 18.22 -4.44 0.20
CA PRO A 9 19.45 -4.17 -0.55
C PRO A 9 19.68 -2.68 -0.74
N ASP A 10 20.94 -2.22 -0.79
CA ASP A 10 21.29 -0.79 -0.96
C ASP A 10 20.57 -0.15 -2.15
N ASP A 11 20.39 -0.91 -3.23
CA ASP A 11 19.75 -0.49 -4.47
C ASP A 11 18.31 -1.00 -4.65
N GLY A 12 17.72 -1.65 -3.63
CA GLY A 12 16.39 -2.26 -3.69
C GLY A 12 15.28 -1.25 -4.05
N TYR A 13 15.46 0.02 -3.67
CA TYR A 13 14.55 1.11 -4.00
C TYR A 13 14.34 1.34 -5.51
N LYS A 14 15.26 0.89 -6.37
CA LYS A 14 15.18 1.12 -7.83
C LYS A 14 14.09 0.29 -8.51
N THR A 15 13.65 -0.81 -7.91
CA THR A 15 12.77 -1.80 -8.54
C THR A 15 11.42 -1.96 -7.83
N MET A 16 11.13 -1.13 -6.84
CA MET A 16 9.90 -1.21 -6.08
C MET A 16 9.32 0.16 -5.78
N VAL A 17 8.02 0.19 -5.51
CA VAL A 17 7.30 1.37 -5.02
C VAL A 17 6.25 0.91 -4.04
N CYS A 18 6.01 1.70 -3.00
CA CYS A 18 4.86 1.49 -2.14
C CYS A 18 3.63 2.21 -2.71
N ALA A 19 2.52 1.50 -2.77
CA ALA A 19 1.22 2.04 -3.12
C ALA A 19 0.21 1.60 -2.06
N GLU A 20 0.11 2.37 -0.98
CA GLU A 20 -0.67 2.00 0.19
C GLU A 20 -2.10 2.56 0.13
N SER A 21 -3.09 1.70 0.38
CA SER A 21 -4.46 2.12 0.64
C SER A 21 -4.66 2.23 2.14
N THR A 22 -4.84 3.45 2.64
CA THR A 22 -4.91 3.72 4.08
C THR A 22 -5.95 4.78 4.42
N ARG A 23 -6.40 4.78 5.68
CA ARG A 23 -7.27 5.81 6.27
C ARG A 23 -6.49 6.52 7.38
N ILE A 24 -5.64 7.47 7.00
CA ILE A 24 -4.65 8.08 7.92
C ILE A 24 -5.14 9.34 8.63
N ASN A 25 -6.03 10.11 8.01
CA ASN A 25 -6.35 11.45 8.48
C ASN A 25 -7.44 11.49 9.56
N ARG A 26 -8.24 10.42 9.69
CA ARG A 26 -9.31 10.29 10.69
C ARG A 26 -9.56 8.81 10.99
N PRO A 27 -9.90 8.43 12.24
CA PRO A 27 -10.28 7.07 12.57
C PRO A 27 -11.36 6.51 11.64
N MET A 28 -11.23 5.23 11.29
CA MET A 28 -12.27 4.49 10.60
C MET A 28 -13.19 3.88 11.66
N ALA A 29 -14.25 4.62 12.03
CA ALA A 29 -15.18 4.18 13.08
C ALA A 29 -16.27 3.26 12.50
N PRO A 30 -16.61 2.15 13.17
CA PRO A 30 -17.73 1.30 12.80
C PRO A 30 -19.07 2.03 12.97
N GLN A 31 -20.11 1.59 12.27
CA GLN A 31 -21.41 2.26 12.27
C GLN A 31 -22.49 1.31 12.82
N GLY A 32 -22.83 1.46 14.10
CA GLY A 32 -23.67 0.51 14.82
C GLY A 32 -23.04 -0.89 14.81
N ASP A 33 -23.82 -1.89 14.41
CA ASP A 33 -23.36 -3.29 14.32
C ASP A 33 -22.58 -3.61 13.03
N LYS A 34 -22.13 -2.58 12.29
CA LYS A 34 -21.38 -2.75 11.03
C LYS A 34 -19.89 -2.45 11.25
N PRO A 35 -19.01 -3.48 11.18
CA PRO A 35 -17.57 -3.27 11.21
C PRO A 35 -17.09 -2.40 10.06
N SER A 36 -15.99 -1.68 10.28
CA SER A 36 -15.31 -0.97 9.20
C SER A 36 -14.46 -1.92 8.36
N HIS A 37 -14.45 -1.70 7.04
CA HIS A 37 -13.66 -2.50 6.10
C HIS A 37 -12.76 -1.60 5.26
N LEU A 38 -11.51 -2.02 5.07
CA LEU A 38 -10.56 -1.42 4.14
C LEU A 38 -10.06 -2.52 3.21
N SER A 39 -10.18 -2.30 1.90
CA SER A 39 -9.75 -3.26 0.89
C SER A 39 -9.08 -2.54 -0.26
N VAL A 40 -8.13 -3.23 -0.90
CA VAL A 40 -7.46 -2.77 -2.12
C VAL A 40 -7.51 -3.90 -3.15
N ARG A 41 -7.79 -3.56 -4.41
CA ARG A 41 -7.74 -4.49 -5.53
C ARG A 41 -6.82 -3.92 -6.60
N ILE A 42 -5.67 -4.56 -6.78
CA ILE A 42 -4.69 -4.20 -7.80
C ILE A 42 -4.99 -5.02 -9.06
N ARG A 43 -4.98 -4.37 -10.22
CA ARG A 43 -5.11 -5.03 -11.53
C ARG A 43 -4.14 -4.41 -12.52
N LEU A 44 -3.61 -5.24 -13.39
CA LEU A 44 -2.92 -4.78 -14.59
C LEU A 44 -3.96 -4.51 -15.67
N ASN A 45 -3.80 -3.42 -16.41
CA ASN A 45 -4.51 -3.22 -17.68
C ASN A 45 -3.48 -3.38 -18.80
N PRO A 46 -3.43 -4.54 -19.48
CA PRO A 46 -2.47 -4.74 -20.55
C PRO A 46 -2.71 -3.69 -21.62
N LYS A 47 -1.65 -3.00 -22.08
CA LYS A 47 -1.75 -2.25 -23.33
C LYS A 47 -1.84 -3.27 -24.45
N ILE A 48 -2.98 -3.28 -25.15
CA ILE A 48 -3.07 -3.96 -26.45
C ILE A 48 -2.22 -3.10 -27.39
N SER A 49 -1.08 -3.64 -27.82
CA SER A 49 -0.24 -3.06 -28.88
C SER A 49 -0.85 -3.32 -30.24
#